data_AF-A0A426TQV3-F1
#
_entry.id   AF-A0A426TQV3-F1
#
_cell.length_a   1.000
_cell.length_b   1.000
_cell.length_c   1.000
_cell.angle_alpha   90.00
_cell.angle_beta   90.00
_cell.angle_gamma   90.00
#
_symmetry.space_group_name_H-M   'P 1'
#
loop_
_entity.id
_entity.type
_entity.pdbx_description
1 polymer ?
#
loop_
_entity_poly.entity_id
_entity_poly.type
_entity_poly.pdbx_seq_one_letter_code
_entity_poly.pdbx_strand_id
1 'polypeptide(L)'
;MTIQSPNFLPQVTSPDTGELIHTSFANLGSGGKKTLFKICFAIAVHRLAVQVHAFMPTLLIIDSPMKNISERENREQYEGLHELVYDLAVSELSGTQFVMIDKEFCPPPLRLKDEVDLVQRRMTPDDSSAPPLIRYYRGH
;
A
#
# COMPACT_ATOMS: atom_id res chain seq x y z
N MET A 1 13.72 8.02 -32.45
CA MET A 1 13.95 7.55 -31.08
C MET A 1 13.19 6.24 -30.93
N THR A 2 13.88 5.10 -30.98
CA THR A 2 13.24 3.78 -31.06
C THR A 2 13.18 3.19 -29.66
N ILE A 3 12.00 3.16 -29.06
CA ILE A 3 11.78 2.51 -27.76
C ILE A 3 11.75 0.99 -28.02
N GLN A 4 12.63 0.24 -27.35
CA GLN A 4 12.72 -1.22 -27.47
C GLN A 4 12.30 -1.92 -26.16
N SER A 5 11.68 -3.09 -26.28
CA SER A 5 11.35 -3.98 -25.16
C SER A 5 12.61 -4.35 -24.35
N PRO A 6 12.58 -4.33 -23.00
CA PRO A 6 11.44 -4.18 -22.09
C PRO A 6 11.26 -2.74 -21.53
N ASN A 7 11.84 -1.73 -22.16
CA ASN A 7 11.93 -0.36 -21.60
C ASN A 7 10.59 0.40 -21.54
N PHE A 8 9.48 -0.24 -21.89
CA PHE A 8 8.13 0.30 -21.72
C PHE A 8 7.51 -0.03 -20.34
N LEU A 9 8.11 -0.96 -19.59
CA LEU A 9 7.62 -1.29 -18.26
C LEU A 9 8.12 -0.25 -17.25
N PRO A 10 7.27 0.22 -16.32
CA PRO A 10 7.72 1.07 -15.22
C PRO A 10 8.86 0.40 -14.46
N GLN A 11 9.95 1.14 -14.25
CA GLN A 11 11.12 0.68 -13.50
C GLN A 11 11.40 1.65 -12.35
N VAL A 12 11.73 1.09 -11.18
CA VAL A 12 12.25 1.85 -10.04
C VAL A 12 13.73 1.54 -9.90
N THR A 13 14.55 2.58 -9.86
CA THR A 13 16.01 2.49 -9.73
C THR A 13 16.39 2.92 -8.31
N SER A 14 17.20 2.12 -7.61
CA SER A 14 17.72 2.53 -6.29
C SER A 14 18.76 3.65 -6.49
N PRO A 15 18.78 4.71 -5.65
CA PRO A 15 19.75 5.80 -5.79
C PRO A 15 21.20 5.37 -5.50
N ASP A 16 21.40 4.37 -4.62
CA ASP A 16 22.68 4.17 -3.92
C ASP A 16 23.59 3.07 -4.49
N THR A 17 23.18 2.35 -5.53
CA THR A 17 24.02 1.33 -6.15
C THR A 17 24.48 1.81 -7.52
N GLY A 18 25.79 1.98 -7.70
CA GLY A 18 26.43 2.17 -9.02
C GLY A 18 26.22 0.99 -10.00
N GLU A 19 25.46 -0.02 -9.60
CA GLU A 19 24.92 -1.06 -10.47
C GLU A 19 23.46 -0.72 -10.83
N LEU A 20 23.13 -0.80 -12.13
CA LEU A 20 21.79 -0.69 -12.71
C LEU A 20 20.86 -1.84 -12.21
N ILE A 21 20.56 -1.90 -10.92
CA ILE A 21 19.54 -2.80 -10.39
C ILE A 21 18.18 -2.10 -10.55
N HIS A 22 17.63 -2.23 -11.74
CA HIS A 22 16.27 -1.77 -12.03
C HIS A 22 15.27 -2.80 -11.51
N THR A 23 14.24 -2.35 -10.80
CA THR A 23 13.12 -3.18 -10.36
C THR A 23 11.92 -2.91 -11.27
N SER A 24 11.45 -3.93 -11.99
CA SER A 24 10.33 -3.88 -12.96
C SER A 24 9.45 -5.13 -12.81
N PHE A 25 8.22 -5.08 -13.33
CA PHE A 25 7.30 -6.24 -13.33
C PHE A 25 7.95 -7.54 -13.85
N ALA A 26 8.89 -7.46 -14.79
CA ALA A 26 9.52 -8.60 -15.43
C ALA A 26 10.66 -9.24 -14.62
N ASN A 27 11.34 -8.48 -13.75
CA ASN A 27 12.48 -8.97 -12.95
C ASN A 27 12.21 -8.98 -11.44
N LEU A 28 10.95 -8.76 -11.07
CA LEU A 28 10.49 -8.77 -9.69
C LEU A 28 10.58 -10.19 -9.08
N GLY A 29 11.71 -10.50 -8.46
CA GLY A 29 11.94 -11.79 -7.80
C GLY A 29 11.27 -11.92 -6.42
N SER A 30 11.19 -10.84 -5.63
CA SER A 30 10.68 -10.92 -4.25
C SER A 30 9.17 -10.72 -4.15
N GLY A 31 8.51 -11.54 -3.31
CA GLY A 31 7.06 -11.48 -3.09
C GLY A 31 6.58 -10.13 -2.54
N GLY A 32 7.42 -9.44 -1.77
CA GLY A 32 7.15 -8.09 -1.26
C GLY A 32 7.00 -7.06 -2.37
N LYS A 33 7.98 -7.00 -3.27
CA LYS A 33 7.92 -6.08 -4.41
C LYS A 33 6.67 -6.34 -5.25
N LYS A 34 6.28 -7.62 -5.46
CA LYS A 34 5.09 -7.97 -6.26
C LYS A 34 3.81 -7.43 -5.63
N THR A 35 3.76 -7.42 -4.30
CA THR A 35 2.63 -6.89 -3.53
C THR A 35 2.56 -5.38 -3.69
N LEU A 36 3.68 -4.67 -3.51
CA LEU A 36 3.75 -3.22 -3.70
C LEU A 36 3.29 -2.81 -5.11
N PHE A 37 3.76 -3.48 -6.16
CA PHE A 37 3.35 -3.17 -7.53
C PHE A 37 1.85 -3.38 -7.78
N LYS A 38 1.25 -4.44 -7.21
CA LYS A 38 -0.21 -4.67 -7.31
C LYS A 38 -1.00 -3.57 -6.62
N ILE A 39 -0.52 -3.10 -5.46
CA ILE A 39 -1.14 -2.00 -4.72
C ILE A 39 -1.08 -0.70 -5.54
N CYS A 40 0.11 -0.35 -6.05
CA CYS A 40 0.28 0.83 -6.90
C CYS A 40 -0.61 0.75 -8.16
N PHE A 41 -0.73 -0.43 -8.78
CA PHE A 41 -1.62 -0.65 -9.91
C PHE A 41 -3.09 -0.45 -9.52
N ALA A 42 -3.55 -1.03 -8.41
CA ALA A 42 -4.93 -0.86 -7.93
C ALA A 42 -5.24 0.61 -7.64
N ILE A 43 -4.33 1.32 -6.97
CA ILE A 43 -4.44 2.77 -6.71
C ILE A 43 -4.53 3.55 -8.03
N ALA A 44 -3.67 3.26 -9.01
CA ALA A 44 -3.70 3.93 -10.30
C ALA A 44 -5.03 3.75 -11.03
N VAL A 45 -5.64 2.56 -10.96
CA VAL A 45 -6.98 2.30 -11.53
C VAL A 45 -8.06 3.13 -10.81
N HIS A 46 -8.00 3.24 -9.47
CA HIS A 46 -8.96 4.06 -8.71
C HIS A 46 -8.82 5.55 -9.06
N ARG A 47 -7.59 6.06 -9.16
CA ARG A 47 -7.31 7.45 -9.57
C ARG A 47 -7.86 7.74 -10.97
N LEU A 48 -7.58 6.85 -11.93
CA LEU A 48 -8.08 7.00 -13.30
C LEU A 48 -9.61 7.03 -13.32
N ALA A 49 -10.27 6.15 -12.59
CA ALA A 49 -11.72 6.10 -12.55
C ALA A 49 -12.35 7.38 -12.00
N VAL A 50 -11.77 7.96 -10.94
CA VAL A 50 -12.21 9.28 -10.44
C VAL A 50 -12.03 10.36 -11.51
N GLN A 51 -10.89 10.37 -12.21
CA GLN A 51 -10.60 11.34 -13.26
C GLN A 51 -11.57 11.27 -14.44
N VAL A 52 -11.99 10.07 -14.86
CA VAL A 52 -12.94 9.88 -15.97
C VAL A 52 -14.40 9.85 -15.51
N HIS A 53 -14.67 10.10 -14.23
CA HIS A 53 -15.99 9.98 -13.61
C HIS A 53 -16.65 8.62 -13.83
N ALA A 54 -15.85 7.54 -13.88
CA ALA A 54 -16.34 6.18 -13.98
C ALA A 54 -16.86 5.68 -12.63
N PHE A 55 -17.80 4.74 -12.69
CA PHE A 55 -18.25 4.04 -11.49
C PHE A 55 -17.15 3.09 -10.99
N MET A 56 -16.71 3.29 -9.75
CA MET A 56 -15.79 2.40 -9.05
C MET A 56 -16.25 2.15 -7.63
N PRO A 57 -15.86 1.01 -7.03
CA PRO A 57 -16.06 0.77 -5.61
C PRO A 57 -15.41 1.90 -4.78
N THR A 58 -16.16 2.46 -3.84
CA THR A 58 -15.68 3.44 -2.87
C THR A 58 -14.96 2.78 -1.69
N LEU A 59 -14.49 1.54 -1.85
CA LEU A 59 -13.82 0.74 -0.84
C LEU A 59 -12.62 0.04 -1.46
N LEU A 60 -11.43 0.32 -0.93
CA LEU A 60 -10.18 -0.35 -1.29
C LEU A 60 -9.59 -1.02 -0.06
N ILE A 61 -9.55 -2.36 -0.09
CA ILE A 61 -8.94 -3.18 0.96
C ILE A 61 -7.54 -3.59 0.52
N ILE A 62 -6.55 -3.27 1.36
CA ILE A 62 -5.15 -3.65 1.17
C ILE A 62 -4.78 -4.59 2.32
N ASP A 63 -4.79 -5.89 2.04
CA ASP A 63 -4.46 -6.93 3.01
C ASP A 63 -2.97 -7.29 2.97
N SER A 64 -2.33 -7.14 4.11
CA SER A 64 -0.96 -7.52 4.40
C SER A 64 0.04 -6.94 3.40
N PRO A 65 0.00 -5.61 3.12
CA PRO A 65 0.83 -5.00 2.09
C PRO A 65 2.32 -5.25 2.36
N MET A 66 2.70 -5.34 3.64
CA MET A 66 4.08 -5.37 4.09
C MET A 66 4.52 -6.74 4.63
N LYS A 67 3.76 -7.83 4.37
CA LYS A 67 4.11 -9.20 4.81
C LYS A 67 5.54 -9.63 4.44
N ASN A 68 6.08 -9.09 3.35
CA ASN A 68 7.43 -9.42 2.84
C ASN A 68 8.31 -8.17 2.61
N ILE A 69 7.92 -7.01 3.15
CA ILE A 69 8.70 -5.77 3.19
C ILE A 69 8.44 -5.17 4.57
N SER A 70 9.11 -5.68 5.60
CA SER A 70 8.92 -5.12 6.95
C SER A 70 9.53 -3.72 7.06
N GLU A 71 9.10 -2.91 8.06
CA GLU A 71 9.75 -1.63 8.42
C GLU A 71 11.27 -1.78 8.53
N ARG A 72 11.73 -2.95 9.01
CA ARG A 72 13.14 -3.27 9.24
C ARG A 72 13.93 -3.56 7.97
N GLU A 73 13.26 -4.02 6.91
CA GLU A 73 13.92 -4.39 5.64
C GLU A 73 13.96 -3.22 4.66
N ASN A 74 12.89 -2.43 4.57
CA ASN A 74 12.83 -1.27 3.69
C ASN A 74 11.85 -0.21 4.21
N ARG A 75 12.29 0.53 5.23
CA ARG A 75 11.52 1.58 5.90
C ARG A 75 10.97 2.62 4.93
N GLU A 76 11.77 3.07 3.97
CA GLU A 76 11.39 4.12 3.03
C GLU A 76 10.19 3.69 2.16
N GLN A 77 10.18 2.44 1.69
CA GLN A 77 9.04 1.91 0.94
C GLN A 77 7.80 1.70 1.83
N TYR A 78 8.02 1.25 3.08
CA TYR A 78 6.95 1.06 4.05
C TYR A 78 6.25 2.38 4.38
N GLU A 79 7.00 3.40 4.80
CA GLU A 79 6.48 4.72 5.16
C GLU A 79 5.92 5.43 3.91
N GLY A 80 6.63 5.36 2.77
CA GLY A 80 6.20 5.99 1.53
C GLY A 80 4.88 5.45 0.97
N LEU A 81 4.62 4.14 1.12
CA LEU A 81 3.31 3.58 0.72
C LEU A 81 2.19 4.10 1.63
N HIS A 82 2.40 4.12 2.95
CA HIS A 82 1.39 4.59 3.89
C HIS A 82 1.11 6.08 3.69
N GLU A 83 2.16 6.90 3.53
CA GLU A 83 2.02 8.33 3.24
C GLU A 83 1.24 8.57 1.95
N LEU A 84 1.53 7.83 0.88
CA LEU A 84 0.77 7.89 -0.37
C LEU A 84 -0.71 7.59 -0.13
N VAL A 85 -1.04 6.55 0.65
CA VAL A 85 -2.45 6.20 0.94
C VAL A 85 -3.14 7.32 1.72
N TYR A 86 -2.47 7.88 2.74
CA TYR A 86 -3.02 9.00 3.50
C TYR A 86 -3.25 10.25 2.65
N ASP A 87 -2.30 10.61 1.80
CA ASP A 87 -2.43 11.73 0.86
C ASP A 87 -3.63 11.54 -0.06
N LEU A 88 -3.80 10.35 -0.62
CA LEU A 88 -4.89 10.04 -1.53
C LEU A 88 -6.25 10.07 -0.81
N ALA A 89 -6.30 9.58 0.42
CA ALA A 89 -7.50 9.54 1.25
C ALA A 89 -8.04 10.94 1.61
N VAL A 90 -7.19 11.98 1.63
CA VAL A 90 -7.62 13.37 1.90
C VAL A 90 -7.72 14.23 0.63
N SER A 91 -7.29 13.71 -0.52
CA SER A 91 -7.24 14.45 -1.79
C SER A 91 -8.14 13.82 -2.87
N GLU A 92 -7.54 13.33 -3.97
CA GLU A 92 -8.27 12.89 -5.16
C GLU A 92 -9.11 11.64 -4.92
N LEU A 93 -8.80 10.84 -3.89
CA LEU A 93 -9.56 9.66 -3.51
C LEU A 93 -10.33 9.85 -2.19
N SER A 94 -10.66 11.10 -1.81
CA SER A 94 -11.44 11.42 -0.59
C SER A 94 -12.82 10.78 -0.52
N GLY A 95 -13.39 10.36 -1.66
CA GLY A 95 -14.62 9.56 -1.70
C GLY A 95 -14.41 8.04 -1.52
N THR A 96 -13.17 7.59 -1.30
CA THR A 96 -12.81 6.16 -1.18
C THR A 96 -12.39 5.83 0.25
N GLN A 97 -13.04 4.83 0.85
CA GLN A 97 -12.62 4.25 2.11
C GLN A 97 -11.43 3.31 1.88
N PHE A 98 -10.31 3.60 2.52
CA PHE A 98 -9.17 2.70 2.57
C PHE A 98 -9.23 1.82 3.82
N VAL A 99 -9.02 0.52 3.64
CA VAL A 99 -8.87 -0.43 4.74
C VAL A 99 -7.52 -1.11 4.60
N MET A 100 -6.58 -0.73 5.46
CA MET A 100 -5.26 -1.37 5.53
C MET A 100 -5.23 -2.39 6.65
N ILE A 101 -4.88 -3.62 6.33
CA ILE A 101 -4.71 -4.71 7.29
C ILE A 101 -3.24 -5.06 7.32
N ASP A 102 -2.55 -4.76 8.42
CA ASP A 102 -1.14 -5.07 8.55
C ASP A 102 -0.80 -5.45 10.00
N LYS A 103 0.38 -6.05 10.18
CA LYS A 103 0.95 -6.40 11.47
C LYS A 103 1.44 -5.16 12.23
N GLU A 104 1.93 -4.17 11.49
CA GLU A 104 2.52 -2.94 12.02
C GLU A 104 1.62 -1.75 11.68
N PHE A 105 1.58 -0.76 12.56
CA PHE A 105 0.79 0.45 12.34
C PHE A 105 1.73 1.61 11.98
N CYS A 106 1.51 2.21 10.81
CA CYS A 106 2.18 3.44 10.40
C CYS A 106 1.23 4.63 10.60
N PRO A 107 1.48 5.55 11.54
CA PRO A 107 0.64 6.73 11.69
C PRO A 107 0.76 7.68 10.49
N PRO A 108 -0.26 8.54 10.24
CA PRO A 108 -0.16 9.57 9.22
C PRO A 108 0.96 10.56 9.55
N PRO A 109 1.60 11.16 8.52
CA PRO A 109 2.58 12.22 8.74
C PRO A 109 1.93 13.40 9.47
N LEU A 110 2.71 14.14 10.27
CA LEU A 110 2.20 15.25 11.10
C LEU A 110 1.38 16.27 10.30
N ARG A 111 1.73 16.51 9.05
CA ARG A 111 1.04 17.44 8.15
C ARG A 111 -0.40 17.02 7.82
N LEU A 112 -0.76 15.76 7.97
CA LEU A 112 -2.08 15.21 7.68
C LEU A 112 -2.85 14.75 8.93
N LYS A 113 -2.27 14.93 10.12
CA LYS A 113 -2.76 14.32 11.35
C LYS A 113 -4.22 14.68 11.67
N ASP A 114 -4.61 15.92 11.39
CA ASP A 114 -5.95 16.44 11.66
C ASP A 114 -6.89 16.38 10.44
N GLU A 115 -6.37 15.95 9.28
CA GLU A 115 -7.12 15.85 8.02
C GLU A 115 -7.62 14.42 7.75
N VAL A 116 -6.89 13.42 8.21
CA VAL A 116 -7.23 12.00 8.00
C VAL A 116 -8.23 11.55 9.06
N ASP A 117 -9.43 11.14 8.62
CA ASP A 117 -10.36 10.38 9.46
C ASP A 117 -9.86 8.94 9.63
N LEU A 118 -9.14 8.68 10.72
CA LEU A 118 -8.47 7.40 10.97
C LEU A 118 -9.13 6.61 12.10
N VAL A 119 -9.61 5.41 11.77
CA VAL A 119 -10.00 4.39 12.74
C VAL A 119 -8.95 3.29 12.79
N GLN A 120 -8.23 3.20 13.89
CA GLN A 120 -7.26 2.14 14.14
C GLN A 120 -7.87 1.07 15.06
N ARG A 121 -7.73 -0.21 14.68
CA ARG A 121 -8.10 -1.34 15.54
C ARG A 121 -7.01 -2.39 15.58
N ARG A 122 -6.51 -2.67 16.79
CA ARG A 122 -5.67 -3.84 17.06
C ARG A 122 -6.58 -5.07 17.27
N MET A 123 -6.17 -6.22 16.76
CA MET A 123 -6.89 -7.49 16.91
C MET A 123 -5.93 -8.56 17.42
N THR A 124 -6.31 -9.26 18.49
CA THR A 124 -5.57 -10.40 19.03
C THR A 124 -6.54 -11.48 19.54
N PRO A 125 -6.14 -12.76 19.63
CA PRO A 125 -7.07 -13.83 20.03
C PRO A 125 -7.57 -13.72 21.48
N ASP A 126 -6.73 -13.24 22.40
CA ASP A 126 -6.95 -13.40 23.85
C ASP A 126 -7.10 -12.07 24.62
N ASP A 127 -7.16 -10.94 23.91
CA ASP A 127 -7.38 -9.62 24.51
C ASP A 127 -8.82 -9.15 24.26
N SER A 128 -9.62 -9.05 25.32
CA SER A 128 -11.00 -8.56 25.25
C SER A 128 -11.11 -7.08 24.83
N SER A 129 -10.05 -6.29 25.06
CA SER A 129 -9.98 -4.88 24.64
C SER A 129 -9.56 -4.73 23.17
N ALA A 130 -8.98 -5.79 22.59
CA ALA A 130 -8.57 -5.87 21.18
C ALA A 130 -9.06 -7.20 20.56
N PRO A 131 -10.38 -7.46 20.54
CA PRO A 131 -10.92 -8.76 20.18
C PRO A 131 -10.68 -9.07 18.69
N PRO A 132 -10.52 -10.34 18.33
CA PRO A 132 -10.29 -10.74 16.94
C PRO A 132 -11.53 -10.43 16.09
N LEU A 133 -11.36 -10.40 14.78
CA LEU A 133 -12.47 -10.17 13.85
C LEU A 133 -13.56 -11.23 14.02
N ILE A 134 -13.15 -12.50 14.14
CA ILE A 134 -14.03 -13.64 14.37
C ILE A 134 -13.85 -14.11 15.82
N ARG A 135 -14.71 -13.63 16.72
CA ARG A 135 -14.58 -13.81 18.19
C ARG A 135 -14.54 -15.27 18.66
N TYR A 136 -15.16 -16.18 17.92
CA TYR A 136 -15.23 -17.59 18.25
C TYR A 136 -14.14 -18.44 17.56
N TYR A 137 -13.36 -17.86 16.64
CA TYR A 137 -12.29 -18.59 15.95
C TYR A 137 -11.04 -18.61 16.82
N ARG A 138 -10.58 -19.80 17.21
CA ARG A 138 -9.41 -19.99 18.07
C ARG A 138 -8.14 -20.41 17.33
N GLY A 139 -8.23 -20.70 16.03
CA GLY A 139 -7.14 -21.34 15.28
C GLY A 139 -6.89 -22.77 15.79
N HIS A 140 -6.61 -23.70 14.89
CA HIS A 140 -6.15 -25.05 15.24
C HIS A 140 -4.75 -25.23 14.69
#